data_AF-A0A258ZAW9-F1
#
_entry.id   AF-A0A258ZAW9-F1
#
_cell.length_a   1.000
_cell.length_b   1.000
_cell.length_c   1.000
_cell.angle_alpha   90.00
_cell.angle_beta   90.00
_cell.angle_gamma   90.00
#
_symmetry.space_group_name_H-M   'P 1'
#
loop_
_entity.id
_entity.type
_entity.pdbx_description
1 polymer ?
#
loop_
_entity_poly.entity_id
_entity_poly.type
_entity_poly.pdbx_seq_one_letter_code
_entity_poly.pdbx_strand_id
1 'polypeptide(L)'
;MNSFENIINPMKWLMASLLLASAVGCGSSSSSTSAAPAAVATTVLPGVAGTTGANATNPTVITANPRNLATSVPTSTNSWNGAANVVTGTLVQATFNTAMDPVTLNSAPAGTLSTFTLKTTTGSVNVAGTVAMNTANTVATFTPSAALSANTSYTATVTTAAKNAGSVTAMPMSVAWSFTTNATALTGQAPVNLLTAGDFVIRANTGITYNGTAGAAAITGDIGISPNAASFITGFTVFAVDALNDFATAAEVVSPGKIYAPGYIGGQIGSTGLTPAKMTAAQNDNVTAYNDAAGRTAGTGTFLNAGTGSLDGLTLVPGVYTWGTDLISSAGSTGNVTISGGPDDVFIFQVAGYFRPGNGSNMILSNPAGGALPQAKNIFWQVAGSDVTLGTTAHIEGVVLSVGFITLNAGATANSRLLAQTAVTVGGTVTQPAP
;
A
#
# COMPACT_ATOMS: atom_id res chain seq x y z
N MET A 1 4.65 -5.86 -65.70
CA MET A 1 3.94 -5.18 -66.80
C MET A 1 2.53 -4.88 -66.30
N ASN A 2 2.27 -3.57 -66.11
CA ASN A 2 0.99 -2.83 -66.11
C ASN A 2 -0.10 -3.25 -65.10
N SER A 3 -0.75 -2.39 -64.30
CA SER A 3 -0.74 -0.92 -64.17
C SER A 3 -1.24 -0.51 -62.77
N PHE A 4 -0.74 0.61 -62.27
CA PHE A 4 -1.23 1.39 -61.12
C PHE A 4 -1.93 2.65 -61.64
N GLU A 5 -3.05 3.07 -61.04
CA GLU A 5 -3.54 4.46 -61.02
C GLU A 5 -4.33 4.75 -59.72
N ASN A 6 -3.67 5.41 -58.75
CA ASN A 6 -3.97 6.74 -58.15
C ASN A 6 -5.37 7.37 -58.42
N ILE A 7 -6.07 8.17 -57.56
CA ILE A 7 -5.67 9.27 -56.65
C ILE A 7 -6.93 9.88 -55.91
N ILE A 8 -6.78 10.28 -54.62
CA ILE A 8 -7.30 11.47 -53.85
C ILE A 8 -8.83 11.74 -53.55
N ASN A 9 -9.23 11.58 -52.26
CA ASN A 9 -9.92 12.46 -51.25
C ASN A 9 -10.76 13.75 -51.63
N PRO A 10 -11.52 14.44 -50.72
CA PRO A 10 -12.24 14.07 -49.46
C PRO A 10 -13.63 14.80 -49.17
N MET A 11 -14.32 14.37 -48.09
CA MET A 11 -15.10 15.09 -47.03
C MET A 11 -16.37 15.99 -47.22
N LYS A 12 -17.34 15.76 -46.28
CA LYS A 12 -18.29 16.69 -45.55
C LYS A 12 -19.54 17.21 -46.32
N TRP A 13 -20.74 17.47 -45.77
CA TRP A 13 -21.48 17.34 -44.49
C TRP A 13 -22.94 17.90 -44.70
N LEU A 14 -23.87 17.70 -43.74
CA LEU A 14 -25.23 18.31 -43.54
C LEU A 14 -26.44 17.91 -44.41
N MET A 15 -27.52 17.35 -43.82
CA MET A 15 -28.72 17.94 -43.14
C MET A 15 -29.80 18.52 -44.07
N ALA A 16 -31.06 18.06 -43.92
CA ALA A 16 -32.19 18.83 -43.38
C ALA A 16 -33.57 18.17 -43.69
N SER A 17 -34.51 18.46 -42.80
CA SER A 17 -35.83 17.85 -42.54
C SER A 17 -37.00 18.31 -43.45
N LEU A 18 -38.16 17.64 -43.29
CA LEU A 18 -39.52 18.19 -43.04
C LEU A 18 -40.63 17.88 -44.08
N LEU A 19 -41.79 17.33 -43.63
CA LEU A 19 -43.21 17.77 -43.86
C LEU A 19 -44.21 16.72 -43.29
N LEU A 20 -44.99 17.04 -42.25
CA LEU A 20 -46.43 17.47 -42.18
C LEU A 20 -47.51 16.40 -42.47
N ALA A 21 -48.44 16.19 -41.52
CA ALA A 21 -49.84 16.68 -41.58
C ALA A 21 -50.71 16.19 -40.39
N SER A 22 -51.75 16.99 -40.12
CA SER A 22 -52.63 17.11 -38.95
C SER A 22 -53.91 16.25 -38.96
N ALA A 23 -54.51 16.01 -37.78
CA ALA A 23 -55.98 16.01 -37.61
C ALA A 23 -56.39 16.21 -36.13
N VAL A 24 -57.42 17.05 -35.92
CA VAL A 24 -58.06 17.41 -34.66
C VAL A 24 -59.23 16.46 -34.39
N GLY A 25 -59.47 16.10 -33.12
CA GLY A 25 -60.68 15.39 -32.69
C GLY A 25 -60.93 15.53 -31.19
N CYS A 26 -62.04 16.18 -30.82
CA CYS A 26 -62.55 16.35 -29.46
C CYS A 26 -63.56 15.22 -29.14
N GLY A 27 -63.54 14.67 -27.92
CA GLY A 27 -64.55 13.72 -27.46
C GLY A 27 -64.26 13.15 -26.06
N SER A 28 -65.20 13.30 -25.14
CA SER A 28 -65.11 13.02 -23.71
C SER A 28 -65.70 11.65 -23.30
N SER A 29 -65.33 11.20 -22.09
CA SER A 29 -65.99 10.24 -21.17
C SER A 29 -65.63 8.73 -21.17
N SER A 30 -64.97 8.33 -20.07
CA SER A 30 -65.09 7.12 -19.22
C SER A 30 -65.35 5.72 -19.83
N SER A 31 -64.43 4.78 -19.59
CA SER A 31 -64.64 3.63 -18.68
C SER A 31 -63.47 2.63 -18.74
N SER A 32 -63.27 1.97 -17.61
CA SER A 32 -62.18 1.09 -17.18
C SER A 32 -61.97 -0.19 -17.99
N THR A 33 -60.71 -0.52 -18.27
CA THR A 33 -60.13 -1.87 -18.09
C THR A 33 -58.59 -1.73 -17.95
N SER A 34 -58.09 -1.68 -16.72
CA SER A 34 -56.65 -1.75 -16.46
C SER A 34 -56.17 -3.21 -16.53
N ALA A 35 -55.65 -3.61 -17.69
CA ALA A 35 -54.70 -4.71 -17.75
C ALA A 35 -53.38 -4.23 -17.13
N ALA A 36 -52.97 -4.86 -16.02
CA ALA A 36 -51.71 -4.56 -15.37
C ALA A 36 -50.53 -4.90 -16.30
N PRO A 37 -49.59 -3.98 -16.57
CA PRO A 37 -48.31 -4.36 -17.13
C PRO A 37 -47.42 -4.91 -16.01
N ALA A 38 -46.69 -5.98 -16.33
CA ALA A 38 -45.69 -6.59 -15.45
C ALA A 38 -44.68 -5.53 -14.96
N ALA A 39 -44.42 -5.52 -13.64
CA ALA A 39 -43.44 -4.63 -13.05
C ALA A 39 -42.03 -5.00 -13.54
N VAL A 40 -41.46 -4.17 -14.41
CA VAL A 40 -40.03 -4.19 -14.70
C VAL A 40 -39.32 -3.68 -13.45
N ALA A 41 -38.51 -4.52 -12.81
CA ALA A 41 -37.71 -4.12 -11.65
C ALA A 41 -36.66 -3.08 -12.08
N THR A 42 -36.97 -1.80 -11.93
CA THR A 42 -36.08 -0.68 -12.21
C THR A 42 -35.12 -0.48 -11.04
N THR A 43 -33.90 -0.99 -11.16
CA THR A 43 -32.81 -0.74 -10.20
C THR A 43 -32.28 0.68 -10.37
N VAL A 44 -32.06 1.40 -9.27
CA VAL A 44 -31.52 2.77 -9.30
C VAL A 44 -30.09 2.80 -8.77
N LEU A 45 -29.28 3.72 -9.29
CA LEU A 45 -27.88 3.90 -8.88
C LEU A 45 -27.80 4.86 -7.67
N PRO A 46 -26.88 4.63 -6.72
CA PRO A 46 -26.60 5.59 -5.63
C PRO A 46 -26.23 6.97 -6.18
N GLY A 47 -26.81 8.04 -5.64
CA GLY A 47 -26.48 9.42 -5.99
C GLY A 47 -27.17 9.97 -7.26
N VAL A 48 -28.04 9.21 -7.93
CA VAL A 48 -28.90 9.75 -8.99
C VAL A 48 -30.03 10.54 -8.33
N ALA A 49 -30.03 11.86 -8.51
CA ALA A 49 -31.14 12.70 -8.09
C ALA A 49 -32.40 12.27 -8.86
N GLY A 50 -33.37 11.71 -8.16
CA GLY A 50 -34.71 11.54 -8.70
C GLY A 50 -35.28 12.90 -9.11
N THR A 51 -36.07 12.93 -10.18
CA THR A 51 -36.71 14.15 -10.67
C THR A 51 -37.47 14.84 -9.53
N THR A 52 -37.22 16.14 -9.41
CA THR A 52 -37.66 17.12 -8.41
C THR A 52 -39.10 16.94 -7.89
N GLY A 53 -39.29 17.04 -6.56
CA GLY A 53 -40.58 17.46 -5.99
C GLY A 53 -41.11 16.79 -4.73
N ALA A 54 -40.30 16.11 -3.91
CA ALA A 54 -40.69 15.78 -2.54
C ALA A 54 -39.44 15.68 -1.66
N ASN A 55 -39.52 16.25 -0.45
CA ASN A 55 -38.64 15.89 0.64
C ASN A 55 -38.65 14.35 0.73
N ALA A 56 -37.55 13.66 0.44
CA ALA A 56 -37.55 12.21 0.35
C ALA A 56 -37.80 11.63 1.75
N THR A 57 -39.06 11.38 2.08
CA THR A 57 -39.50 10.78 3.35
C THR A 57 -39.20 9.29 3.41
N ASN A 58 -39.01 8.65 2.26
CA ASN A 58 -38.71 7.23 2.17
C ASN A 58 -37.19 6.98 2.30
N PRO A 59 -36.78 5.85 2.92
CA PRO A 59 -35.37 5.49 3.02
C PRO A 59 -34.78 5.24 1.63
N THR A 60 -33.58 5.76 1.38
CA THR A 60 -32.81 5.55 0.15
C THR A 60 -31.30 5.57 0.43
N VAL A 61 -30.53 4.93 -0.46
CA VAL A 61 -29.06 4.97 -0.43
C VAL A 61 -28.59 6.24 -1.15
N ILE A 62 -27.94 7.14 -0.42
CA ILE A 62 -27.44 8.42 -0.93
C ILE A 62 -25.99 8.36 -1.40
N THR A 63 -25.20 7.42 -0.87
CA THR A 63 -23.80 7.23 -1.27
C THR A 63 -23.41 5.78 -1.11
N ALA A 64 -22.53 5.30 -1.98
CA ALA A 64 -21.95 3.97 -1.92
C ALA A 64 -20.42 4.03 -1.91
N ASN A 65 -19.82 3.08 -1.21
CA ASN A 65 -18.39 2.83 -1.23
C ASN A 65 -18.17 1.33 -1.54
N PRO A 66 -17.28 0.93 -2.46
CA PRO A 66 -16.73 1.76 -3.55
C PRO A 66 -17.82 2.49 -4.33
N ARG A 67 -17.48 3.62 -4.96
CA ARG A 67 -18.43 4.35 -5.81
C ARG A 67 -18.87 3.48 -6.99
N ASN A 68 -20.05 3.76 -7.54
CA ASN A 68 -20.52 3.05 -8.72
C ASN A 68 -19.54 3.20 -9.90
N LEU A 69 -19.25 2.08 -10.55
CA LEU A 69 -18.25 1.93 -11.63
C LEU A 69 -16.81 2.25 -11.21
N ALA A 70 -16.50 2.24 -9.91
CA ALA A 70 -15.12 2.36 -9.45
C ALA A 70 -14.27 1.21 -10.01
N THR A 71 -13.08 1.54 -10.51
CA THR A 71 -12.08 0.58 -10.95
C THR A 71 -10.92 0.55 -9.97
N SER A 72 -10.08 -0.49 -10.06
CA SER A 72 -8.89 -0.64 -9.22
C SER A 72 -9.18 -0.71 -7.71
N VAL A 73 -10.35 -1.24 -7.33
CA VAL A 73 -10.73 -1.36 -5.91
C VAL A 73 -9.87 -2.43 -5.21
N PRO A 74 -9.21 -2.11 -4.07
CA PRO A 74 -8.46 -3.07 -3.27
C PRO A 74 -9.26 -4.31 -2.84
N THR A 75 -8.60 -5.46 -2.76
CA THR A 75 -9.24 -6.78 -2.87
C THR A 75 -9.61 -7.48 -1.56
N SER A 76 -9.25 -7.00 -0.36
CA SER A 76 -9.24 -7.94 0.78
C SER A 76 -9.80 -7.48 2.12
N THR A 77 -10.69 -8.31 2.67
CA THR A 77 -11.08 -8.33 4.08
C THR A 77 -10.13 -9.18 4.94
N ASN A 78 -10.01 -8.77 6.19
CA ASN A 78 -9.25 -9.42 7.25
C ASN A 78 -9.95 -10.69 7.77
N SER A 79 -9.17 -11.75 8.01
CA SER A 79 -9.54 -12.75 9.02
C SER A 79 -8.28 -13.22 9.74
N TRP A 80 -8.32 -13.08 11.06
CA TRP A 80 -7.24 -13.31 12.00
C TRP A 80 -7.22 -14.77 12.45
N ASN A 81 -6.12 -15.48 12.16
CA ASN A 81 -5.70 -16.67 12.92
C ASN A 81 -4.16 -16.84 12.92
N GLY A 82 -3.43 -15.85 13.41
CA GLY A 82 -2.06 -16.07 13.91
C GLY A 82 -0.94 -16.26 12.87
N ALA A 83 -1.15 -15.95 11.60
CA ALA A 83 -0.08 -15.75 10.60
C ALA A 83 -0.33 -14.46 9.81
N ALA A 84 0.70 -13.65 9.63
CA ALA A 84 0.63 -12.25 9.26
C ALA A 84 0.14 -12.01 7.82
N ASN A 85 -1.01 -11.34 7.68
CA ASN A 85 -1.43 -10.53 6.53
C ASN A 85 -2.53 -9.58 7.01
N VAL A 86 -2.22 -8.29 7.16
CA VAL A 86 -3.18 -7.24 7.53
C VAL A 86 -3.56 -6.51 6.26
N VAL A 87 -4.75 -6.74 5.73
CA VAL A 87 -5.18 -6.06 4.49
C VAL A 87 -6.22 -4.98 4.73
N THR A 88 -5.90 -3.79 4.22
CA THR A 88 -6.77 -2.65 3.92
C THR A 88 -7.58 -2.88 2.64
N GLY A 89 -8.59 -3.75 2.68
CA GLY A 89 -9.61 -3.77 1.63
C GLY A 89 -10.56 -2.59 1.75
N THR A 90 -11.13 -2.14 0.64
CA THR A 90 -12.23 -1.16 0.69
C THR A 90 -13.49 -1.86 1.19
N LEU A 91 -14.01 -1.42 2.34
CA LEU A 91 -15.29 -1.89 2.87
C LEU A 91 -16.43 -1.54 1.89
N VAL A 92 -17.28 -2.52 1.57
CA VAL A 92 -18.46 -2.29 0.73
C VAL A 92 -19.57 -1.70 1.60
N GLN A 93 -19.96 -0.46 1.35
CA GLN A 93 -20.88 0.30 2.20
C GLN A 93 -22.01 0.96 1.42
N ALA A 94 -23.16 1.08 2.08
CA ALA A 94 -24.29 1.90 1.66
C ALA A 94 -24.61 2.91 2.77
N THR A 95 -24.61 4.19 2.43
CA THR A 95 -25.03 5.28 3.32
C THR A 95 -26.46 5.67 2.98
N PHE A 96 -27.32 5.73 3.99
CA PHE A 96 -28.74 6.03 3.84
C PHE A 96 -29.06 7.49 4.21
N ASN A 97 -30.14 8.05 3.67
CA ASN A 97 -30.66 9.37 4.03
C ASN A 97 -31.30 9.44 5.43
N THR A 98 -31.53 8.30 6.07
CA THR A 98 -32.18 8.18 7.38
C THR A 98 -31.66 6.96 8.13
N ALA A 99 -31.94 6.87 9.44
CA ALA A 99 -31.62 5.70 10.23
C ALA A 99 -32.47 4.49 9.80
N MET A 100 -31.81 3.37 9.53
CA MET A 100 -32.39 2.09 9.13
C MET A 100 -32.63 1.17 10.32
N ASP A 101 -33.49 0.17 10.16
CA ASP A 101 -33.66 -0.90 11.13
C ASP A 101 -32.61 -2.01 10.90
N PRO A 102 -31.67 -2.22 11.84
CA PRO A 102 -30.63 -3.23 11.69
C PRO A 102 -31.18 -4.65 11.50
N VAL A 103 -32.37 -4.98 12.01
CA VAL A 103 -32.98 -6.32 11.86
C VAL A 103 -33.27 -6.64 10.39
N THR A 104 -33.49 -5.60 9.57
CA THR A 104 -33.79 -5.77 8.14
C THR A 104 -32.54 -5.84 7.27
N LEU A 105 -31.36 -5.48 7.80
CA LEU A 105 -30.11 -5.34 7.04
C LEU A 105 -28.97 -6.25 7.54
N ASN A 106 -28.79 -6.38 8.86
CA ASN A 106 -27.66 -7.09 9.45
C ASN A 106 -27.78 -8.59 9.26
N SER A 107 -26.83 -9.19 8.54
CA SER A 107 -26.74 -10.65 8.39
C SER A 107 -25.74 -11.23 9.40
N ALA A 108 -26.24 -12.02 10.35
CA ALA A 108 -25.45 -12.91 11.19
C ALA A 108 -26.24 -14.23 11.40
N PRO A 109 -25.77 -15.40 10.90
CA PRO A 109 -24.53 -15.64 10.15
C PRO A 109 -24.46 -14.99 8.75
N ALA A 110 -23.33 -15.13 8.06
CA ALA A 110 -23.13 -14.58 6.73
C ALA A 110 -24.15 -15.12 5.69
N GLY A 111 -24.66 -14.24 4.82
CA GLY A 111 -25.53 -14.59 3.69
C GLY A 111 -26.94 -15.08 4.03
N THR A 112 -27.38 -15.01 5.29
CA THR A 112 -28.74 -15.43 5.69
C THR A 112 -29.80 -14.38 5.40
N LEU A 113 -29.43 -13.11 5.32
CA LEU A 113 -30.30 -12.02 4.91
C LEU A 113 -29.94 -11.54 3.50
N SER A 114 -30.87 -11.68 2.57
CA SER A 114 -30.72 -11.25 1.18
C SER A 114 -30.93 -9.75 0.96
N THR A 115 -30.94 -8.94 2.02
CA THR A 115 -31.25 -7.51 1.92
C THR A 115 -30.10 -6.71 1.36
N PHE A 116 -28.87 -6.93 1.85
CA PHE A 116 -27.67 -6.31 1.32
C PHE A 116 -26.70 -7.41 0.90
N THR A 117 -26.58 -7.60 -0.41
CA THR A 117 -25.81 -8.69 -1.03
C THR A 117 -24.69 -8.16 -1.90
N LEU A 118 -23.62 -8.95 -2.05
CA LEU A 118 -22.55 -8.75 -3.01
C LEU A 118 -22.47 -9.97 -3.93
N LYS A 119 -22.41 -9.75 -5.25
CA LYS A 119 -22.27 -10.82 -6.25
C LYS A 119 -21.21 -10.47 -7.28
N THR A 120 -20.63 -11.47 -7.95
CA THR A 120 -19.87 -11.20 -9.19
C THR A 120 -20.83 -10.65 -10.24
N THR A 121 -20.43 -9.56 -10.92
CA THR A 121 -21.26 -8.93 -11.97
C THR A 121 -21.47 -9.91 -13.13
N THR A 122 -20.42 -10.63 -13.51
CA THR A 122 -20.51 -11.71 -14.49
C THR A 122 -20.81 -13.03 -13.77
N GLY A 123 -21.79 -13.79 -14.26
CA GLY A 123 -22.18 -15.09 -13.68
C GLY A 123 -23.04 -15.01 -12.41
N SER A 124 -23.19 -13.83 -11.78
CA SER A 124 -24.08 -13.61 -10.62
C SER A 124 -23.82 -14.56 -9.43
N VAL A 125 -22.56 -14.90 -9.20
CA VAL A 125 -22.16 -15.77 -8.08
C VAL A 125 -22.17 -14.96 -6.78
N ASN A 126 -22.82 -15.48 -5.74
CA ASN A 126 -22.87 -14.81 -4.44
C ASN A 126 -21.50 -14.80 -3.76
N VAL A 127 -21.13 -13.64 -3.18
CA VAL A 127 -20.00 -13.51 -2.27
C VAL A 127 -20.52 -13.70 -0.84
N ALA A 128 -19.92 -14.63 -0.09
CA ALA A 128 -20.26 -14.82 1.32
C ALA A 128 -19.72 -13.66 2.17
N GLY A 129 -20.52 -13.18 3.12
CA GLY A 129 -20.16 -12.07 4.01
C GLY A 129 -21.27 -11.70 4.99
N THR A 130 -20.93 -10.88 5.98
CA THR A 130 -21.85 -10.34 7.00
C THR A 130 -22.16 -8.88 6.74
N VAL A 131 -23.28 -8.39 7.27
CA VAL A 131 -23.65 -6.97 7.20
C VAL A 131 -23.78 -6.43 8.62
N ALA A 132 -23.18 -5.26 8.88
CA ALA A 132 -23.28 -4.55 10.15
C ALA A 132 -23.63 -3.07 9.92
N MET A 133 -24.50 -2.53 10.77
CA MET A 133 -24.81 -1.10 10.85
C MET A 133 -23.82 -0.36 11.75
N ASN A 134 -23.53 0.91 11.44
CA ASN A 134 -22.85 1.81 12.38
C ASN A 134 -23.77 2.20 13.56
N THR A 135 -23.21 2.85 14.59
CA THR A 135 -23.97 3.25 15.80
C THR A 135 -25.18 4.13 15.51
N ALA A 136 -25.12 4.96 14.46
CA ALA A 136 -26.22 5.83 14.03
C ALA A 136 -27.27 5.11 13.17
N ASN A 137 -27.04 3.84 12.81
CA ASN A 137 -27.83 3.06 11.86
C ASN A 137 -28.05 3.73 10.49
N THR A 138 -27.12 4.58 10.05
CA THR A 138 -27.17 5.28 8.76
C THR A 138 -26.20 4.73 7.72
N VAL A 139 -25.29 3.84 8.12
CA VAL A 139 -24.31 3.21 7.24
C VAL A 139 -24.35 1.71 7.45
N ALA A 140 -24.68 0.95 6.40
CA ALA A 140 -24.52 -0.49 6.37
C ALA A 140 -23.18 -0.85 5.73
N THR A 141 -22.44 -1.76 6.35
CA THR A 141 -21.16 -2.29 5.85
C THR A 141 -21.29 -3.78 5.58
N PHE A 142 -21.05 -4.20 4.33
CA PHE A 142 -20.89 -5.59 3.95
C PHE A 142 -19.42 -6.00 4.06
N THR A 143 -19.14 -7.04 4.85
CA THR A 143 -17.81 -7.59 5.08
C THR A 143 -17.74 -8.99 4.46
N PRO A 144 -17.07 -9.16 3.31
CA PRO A 144 -16.79 -10.47 2.73
C PRO A 144 -16.07 -11.41 3.72
N SER A 145 -16.47 -12.68 3.78
CA SER A 145 -15.84 -13.69 4.65
C SER A 145 -14.48 -14.20 4.12
N ALA A 146 -14.15 -13.85 2.87
CA ALA A 146 -12.87 -14.09 2.23
C ALA A 146 -12.54 -12.90 1.31
N ALA A 147 -11.27 -12.76 0.95
CA ALA A 147 -10.84 -11.75 -0.01
C ALA A 147 -11.58 -11.89 -1.35
N LEU A 148 -11.92 -10.75 -1.96
CA LEU A 148 -12.49 -10.71 -3.30
C LEU A 148 -11.43 -11.12 -4.32
N SER A 149 -11.83 -11.86 -5.35
CA SER A 149 -10.97 -12.19 -6.48
C SER A 149 -10.52 -10.94 -7.22
N ALA A 150 -9.24 -10.90 -7.61
CA ALA A 150 -8.66 -9.82 -8.40
C ALA A 150 -9.27 -9.75 -9.82
N ASN A 151 -9.14 -8.58 -10.46
CA ASN A 151 -9.67 -8.28 -11.79
C ASN A 151 -11.14 -8.68 -12.01
N THR A 152 -11.94 -8.67 -10.94
CA THR A 152 -13.32 -9.16 -10.96
C THR A 152 -14.27 -8.01 -10.69
N SER A 153 -15.29 -7.88 -11.54
CA SER A 153 -16.39 -6.93 -11.31
C SER A 153 -17.38 -7.54 -10.31
N TYR A 154 -17.74 -6.75 -9.30
CA TYR A 154 -18.74 -7.09 -8.31
C TYR A 154 -19.90 -6.10 -8.36
N THR A 155 -21.09 -6.58 -8.09
CA THR A 155 -22.32 -5.80 -7.95
C THR A 155 -22.84 -5.96 -6.53
N ALA A 156 -22.88 -4.85 -5.81
CA ALA A 156 -23.53 -4.75 -4.52
C ALA A 156 -24.99 -4.32 -4.73
N THR A 157 -25.90 -4.83 -3.90
CA THR A 157 -27.34 -4.55 -4.01
C THR A 157 -27.95 -4.44 -2.63
N VAL A 158 -28.67 -3.33 -2.39
CA VAL A 158 -29.61 -3.18 -1.27
C VAL A 158 -31.02 -3.29 -1.82
N THR A 159 -31.78 -4.29 -1.36
CA THR A 159 -33.13 -4.58 -1.87
C THR A 159 -34.21 -3.75 -1.18
N THR A 160 -35.44 -3.83 -1.69
CA THR A 160 -36.63 -3.21 -1.07
C THR A 160 -36.98 -3.79 0.29
N ALA A 161 -36.35 -4.88 0.74
CA ALA A 161 -36.57 -5.43 2.08
C ALA A 161 -35.98 -4.56 3.20
N ALA A 162 -35.05 -3.65 2.89
CA ALA A 162 -34.48 -2.72 3.87
C ALA A 162 -35.53 -1.70 4.32
N LYS A 163 -35.65 -1.48 5.64
CA LYS A 163 -36.62 -0.54 6.22
C LYS A 163 -35.96 0.48 7.12
N ASN A 164 -36.61 1.63 7.28
CA ASN A 164 -36.22 2.62 8.29
C ASN A 164 -36.43 2.10 9.72
N ALA A 165 -35.93 2.84 10.71
CA ALA A 165 -36.04 2.50 12.12
C ALA A 165 -37.46 2.07 12.53
N GLY A 166 -37.55 0.96 13.29
CA GLY A 166 -38.84 0.38 13.72
C GLY A 166 -39.55 -0.46 12.65
N SER A 167 -38.87 -0.81 11.55
CA SER A 167 -39.40 -1.66 10.48
C SER A 167 -40.67 -1.11 9.80
N VAL A 168 -40.81 0.22 9.72
CA VAL A 168 -42.04 0.91 9.30
C VAL A 168 -42.14 1.06 7.79
N THR A 169 -41.18 1.74 7.16
CA THR A 169 -41.20 2.09 5.74
C THR A 169 -40.07 1.37 5.01
N ALA A 170 -40.44 0.59 4.00
CA ALA A 170 -39.50 -0.10 3.12
C ALA A 170 -38.88 0.84 2.08
N MET A 171 -37.69 0.49 1.58
CA MET A 171 -37.12 1.16 0.41
C MET A 171 -38.04 0.98 -0.81
N PRO A 172 -38.33 2.06 -1.56
CA PRO A 172 -39.29 2.00 -2.67
C PRO A 172 -38.76 1.25 -3.90
N MET A 173 -37.43 1.13 -4.02
CA MET A 173 -36.73 0.50 -5.14
C MET A 173 -35.42 -0.11 -4.65
N SER A 174 -34.96 -1.15 -5.33
CA SER A 174 -33.64 -1.72 -5.05
C SER A 174 -32.55 -0.81 -5.62
N VAL A 175 -31.48 -0.62 -4.86
CA VAL A 175 -30.30 0.14 -5.27
C VAL A 175 -29.16 -0.82 -5.53
N ALA A 176 -28.55 -0.72 -6.71
CA ALA A 176 -27.39 -1.52 -7.07
C ALA A 176 -26.25 -0.62 -7.56
N TRP A 177 -25.02 -1.01 -7.24
CA TRP A 177 -23.83 -0.39 -7.80
C TRP A 177 -22.79 -1.46 -8.07
N SER A 178 -21.93 -1.18 -9.04
CA SER A 178 -20.84 -2.08 -9.39
C SER A 178 -19.48 -1.44 -9.15
N PHE A 179 -18.47 -2.28 -8.99
CA PHE A 179 -17.07 -1.87 -8.96
C PHE A 179 -16.21 -3.02 -9.46
N THR A 180 -15.01 -2.72 -9.95
CA THR A 180 -14.04 -3.70 -10.40
C THR A 180 -12.82 -3.67 -9.51
N THR A 181 -12.46 -4.82 -8.97
CA THR A 181 -11.26 -4.95 -8.14
C THR A 181 -9.99 -4.73 -8.94
N ASN A 182 -8.92 -4.35 -8.26
CA ASN A 182 -7.57 -4.29 -8.83
C ASN A 182 -7.19 -5.59 -9.55
N ALA A 183 -6.44 -5.45 -10.65
CA ALA A 183 -6.04 -6.57 -11.50
C ALA A 183 -5.14 -7.59 -10.77
N THR A 184 -4.38 -7.13 -9.77
CA THR A 184 -3.49 -7.94 -8.94
C THR A 184 -3.92 -7.82 -7.50
N ALA A 185 -4.17 -8.91 -6.76
CA ALA A 185 -4.63 -8.84 -5.38
C ALA A 185 -3.66 -8.04 -4.50
N LEU A 186 -4.15 -6.98 -3.84
CA LEU A 186 -3.39 -6.20 -2.87
C LEU A 186 -3.71 -6.80 -1.50
N THR A 187 -2.82 -7.64 -0.99
CA THR A 187 -2.84 -8.00 0.42
C THR A 187 -1.97 -6.98 1.14
N GLY A 188 -2.56 -6.13 1.97
CA GLY A 188 -1.78 -5.29 2.87
C GLY A 188 -0.80 -6.19 3.65
N GLN A 189 0.43 -5.73 3.71
CA GLN A 189 1.55 -6.50 4.26
C GLN A 189 1.77 -6.08 5.70
N ALA A 190 2.06 -7.03 6.58
CA ALA A 190 2.64 -6.67 7.87
C ALA A 190 4.05 -6.10 7.65
N PRO A 191 4.46 -5.05 8.37
CA PRO A 191 5.85 -4.59 8.36
C PRO A 191 6.81 -5.73 8.69
N VAL A 192 8.06 -5.66 8.21
CA VAL A 192 9.11 -6.60 8.64
C VAL A 192 9.52 -6.23 10.06
N ASN A 193 9.42 -7.20 10.98
CA ASN A 193 9.84 -6.96 12.37
C ASN A 193 11.35 -7.03 12.47
N LEU A 194 11.98 -5.88 12.72
CA LEU A 194 13.44 -5.78 12.83
C LEU A 194 13.98 -6.29 14.18
N LEU A 195 13.11 -6.54 15.16
CA LEU A 195 13.48 -6.94 16.52
C LEU A 195 14.60 -6.00 17.06
N THR A 196 15.63 -6.54 17.73
CA THR A 196 16.72 -5.71 18.27
C THR A 196 17.65 -5.13 17.20
N ALA A 197 17.60 -5.61 15.94
CA ALA A 197 18.30 -4.94 14.84
C ALA A 197 17.66 -3.58 14.50
N GLY A 198 16.39 -3.38 14.83
CA GLY A 198 15.65 -2.13 14.63
C GLY A 198 16.14 -0.95 15.49
N ASP A 199 16.91 -1.23 16.54
CA ASP A 199 17.50 -0.22 17.41
C ASP A 199 18.62 0.57 16.69
N PHE A 200 19.19 0.01 15.63
CA PHE A 200 20.35 0.55 14.95
C PHE A 200 19.98 1.24 13.64
N VAL A 201 20.59 2.40 13.40
CA VAL A 201 20.60 3.05 12.08
C VAL A 201 21.60 2.39 11.12
N ILE A 202 22.71 1.85 11.64
CA ILE A 202 23.69 1.09 10.87
C ILE A 202 24.09 -0.15 11.66
N ARG A 203 24.04 -1.31 11.01
CA ARG A 203 24.50 -2.57 11.61
C ARG A 203 25.27 -3.42 10.61
N ALA A 204 26.44 -3.92 11.00
CA ALA A 204 27.33 -4.68 10.09
C ALA A 204 28.05 -5.84 10.80
N ASN A 205 28.49 -6.85 10.03
CA ASN A 205 29.28 -7.97 10.54
C ASN A 205 30.78 -7.73 10.50
N THR A 206 31.27 -7.22 9.36
CA THR A 206 32.70 -7.28 9.01
C THR A 206 33.39 -5.93 9.05
N GLY A 207 32.67 -4.82 8.87
CA GLY A 207 33.24 -3.48 8.95
C GLY A 207 32.20 -2.36 8.82
N ILE A 208 32.50 -1.23 9.43
CA ILE A 208 31.76 0.02 9.24
C ILE A 208 32.78 1.12 8.94
N THR A 209 32.68 1.75 7.78
CA THR A 209 33.62 2.77 7.34
C THR A 209 32.90 4.07 7.09
N TYR A 210 33.35 5.16 7.70
CA TYR A 210 32.92 6.50 7.32
C TYR A 210 33.96 7.11 6.37
N ASN A 211 33.54 7.54 5.18
CA ASN A 211 34.39 8.21 4.20
C ASN A 211 33.81 9.57 3.76
N GLY A 212 32.90 10.12 4.56
CA GLY A 212 32.40 11.49 4.41
C GLY A 212 33.39 12.53 4.95
N THR A 213 32.90 13.75 5.16
CA THR A 213 33.70 14.82 5.77
C THR A 213 34.01 14.49 7.24
N ALA A 214 35.29 14.34 7.56
CA ALA A 214 35.77 14.07 8.91
C ALA A 214 35.20 15.07 9.93
N GLY A 215 34.68 14.58 11.05
CA GLY A 215 34.08 15.38 12.12
C GLY A 215 32.67 15.93 11.83
N ALA A 216 32.10 15.66 10.65
CA ALA A 216 30.75 16.12 10.33
C ALA A 216 29.69 15.18 10.89
N ALA A 217 28.77 15.73 11.70
CA ALA A 217 27.57 15.04 12.17
C ALA A 217 26.71 14.58 10.99
N ALA A 218 26.74 13.28 10.69
CA ALA A 218 26.16 12.71 9.47
C ALA A 218 25.24 11.51 9.72
N ILE A 219 25.38 10.85 10.88
CA ILE A 219 24.65 9.62 11.21
C ILE A 219 23.76 9.89 12.41
N THR A 220 22.44 9.88 12.23
CA THR A 220 21.47 10.06 13.31
C THR A 220 20.89 8.72 13.72
N GLY A 221 21.33 8.20 14.86
CA GLY A 221 20.91 6.91 15.43
C GLY A 221 22.10 6.07 15.90
N ASP A 222 21.82 4.91 16.49
CA ASP A 222 22.85 3.99 17.02
C ASP A 222 23.50 3.16 15.91
N ILE A 223 24.83 2.97 15.98
CA ILE A 223 25.57 2.08 15.06
C ILE A 223 26.14 0.87 15.81
N GLY A 224 26.17 -0.29 15.16
CA GLY A 224 26.60 -1.53 15.79
C GLY A 224 27.37 -2.46 14.86
N ILE A 225 28.51 -2.97 15.32
CA ILE A 225 29.27 -4.03 14.63
C ILE A 225 29.28 -5.31 15.46
N SER A 226 29.10 -6.47 14.83
CA SER A 226 29.24 -7.79 15.48
C SER A 226 29.28 -8.89 14.43
N PRO A 227 30.17 -9.89 14.48
CA PRO A 227 31.01 -10.25 15.61
C PRO A 227 32.36 -9.51 15.65
N ASN A 228 32.71 -8.74 14.61
CA ASN A 228 34.00 -8.05 14.58
C ASN A 228 34.08 -6.97 15.66
N ALA A 229 35.31 -6.72 16.14
CA ALA A 229 35.60 -5.74 17.16
C ALA A 229 35.45 -4.29 16.65
N ALA A 230 35.40 -3.33 17.58
CA ALA A 230 35.33 -1.90 17.29
C ALA A 230 36.46 -1.39 16.38
N SER A 231 37.61 -2.08 16.33
CA SER A 231 38.73 -1.75 15.43
C SER A 231 38.39 -1.85 13.95
N PHE A 232 37.29 -2.51 13.59
CA PHE A 232 36.74 -2.57 12.23
C PHE A 232 35.75 -1.44 11.93
N ILE A 233 35.52 -0.53 12.90
CA ILE A 233 34.84 0.74 12.68
C ILE A 233 35.92 1.79 12.39
N THR A 234 35.99 2.28 11.16
CA THR A 234 37.10 3.12 10.68
C THR A 234 36.61 4.41 10.02
N GLY A 235 37.50 5.41 9.92
CA GLY A 235 37.19 6.70 9.30
C GLY A 235 36.46 7.73 10.19
N PHE A 236 36.18 7.36 11.44
CA PHE A 236 35.66 8.26 12.47
C PHE A 236 36.82 8.98 13.17
N THR A 237 36.66 10.26 13.48
CA THR A 237 37.77 11.12 13.95
C THR A 237 38.21 10.85 15.39
N VAL A 238 37.29 10.60 16.31
CA VAL A 238 37.58 10.29 17.73
C VAL A 238 36.52 9.36 18.31
N PHE A 239 36.93 8.22 18.87
CA PHE A 239 36.06 7.37 19.70
C PHE A 239 36.23 7.78 21.17
N ALA A 240 35.23 8.44 21.72
CA ALA A 240 35.12 8.60 23.16
C ALA A 240 34.33 7.42 23.73
N VAL A 241 35.03 6.48 24.38
CA VAL A 241 34.41 5.36 25.08
C VAL A 241 33.75 5.88 26.36
N ASP A 242 32.52 5.44 26.61
CA ASP A 242 31.79 5.78 27.83
C ASP A 242 32.53 5.31 29.10
N ALA A 243 32.29 5.98 30.22
CA ALA A 243 32.95 5.70 31.49
C ALA A 243 32.75 4.25 31.99
N LEU A 244 31.63 3.61 31.61
CA LEU A 244 31.32 2.22 31.96
C LEU A 244 31.79 1.22 30.90
N ASN A 245 32.43 1.68 29.82
CA ASN A 245 32.85 0.88 28.68
C ASN A 245 31.68 0.07 28.06
N ASP A 246 30.51 0.69 27.97
CA ASP A 246 29.30 0.06 27.41
C ASP A 246 29.09 0.43 25.93
N PHE A 247 29.50 1.63 25.54
CA PHE A 247 29.45 2.12 24.16
C PHE A 247 30.55 3.15 23.92
N ALA A 248 30.71 3.59 22.68
CA ALA A 248 31.49 4.76 22.33
C ALA A 248 30.64 5.82 21.62
N THR A 249 31.16 7.03 21.51
CA THR A 249 30.60 8.14 20.72
C THR A 249 31.65 8.69 19.77
N ALA A 250 31.22 9.27 18.66
CA ALA A 250 32.08 9.99 17.71
C ALA A 250 31.33 11.21 17.17
N ALA A 251 32.06 12.24 16.70
CA ALA A 251 31.47 13.47 16.19
C ALA A 251 30.53 13.26 15.00
N GLU A 252 30.80 12.22 14.20
CA GLU A 252 30.01 11.86 13.03
C GLU A 252 28.66 11.20 13.38
N VAL A 253 28.52 10.70 14.62
CA VAL A 253 27.28 10.12 15.15
C VAL A 253 26.57 11.17 15.98
N VAL A 254 25.43 11.64 15.50
CA VAL A 254 24.63 12.70 16.11
C VAL A 254 24.07 12.23 17.45
N SER A 255 24.35 12.98 18.52
CA SER A 255 23.78 12.75 19.85
C SER A 255 22.25 12.69 19.79
N PRO A 256 21.59 11.71 20.44
CA PRO A 256 22.13 10.80 21.46
C PRO A 256 22.70 9.47 20.93
N GLY A 257 23.00 9.37 19.63
CA GLY A 257 23.47 8.13 18.99
C GLY A 257 24.78 7.60 19.57
N LYS A 258 24.87 6.26 19.63
CA LYS A 258 25.97 5.51 20.25
C LYS A 258 26.56 4.48 19.31
N ILE A 259 27.79 4.06 19.61
CA ILE A 259 28.54 3.06 18.86
C ILE A 259 28.74 1.82 19.72
N TYR A 260 28.29 0.66 19.24
CA TYR A 260 28.35 -0.60 19.97
C TYR A 260 29.20 -1.63 19.24
N ALA A 261 29.95 -2.43 20.01
CA ALA A 261 30.78 -3.52 19.52
C ALA A 261 31.01 -4.56 20.64
N PRO A 262 31.36 -5.82 20.33
CA PRO A 262 31.50 -6.89 21.34
C PRO A 262 32.62 -6.66 22.36
N GLY A 263 33.54 -5.72 22.11
CA GLY A 263 34.61 -5.35 23.04
C GLY A 263 34.17 -4.35 24.13
N TYR A 264 33.03 -3.68 23.95
CA TYR A 264 32.43 -2.82 24.98
C TYR A 264 31.59 -3.73 25.86
N ILE A 265 32.07 -4.06 27.06
CA ILE A 265 31.50 -5.12 27.89
C ILE A 265 30.52 -4.61 28.95
N GLY A 266 30.53 -3.31 29.26
CA GLY A 266 29.76 -2.71 30.35
C GLY A 266 30.19 -3.22 31.73
N GLY A 267 30.51 -2.32 32.66
CA GLY A 267 31.02 -2.69 33.99
C GLY A 267 29.98 -2.60 35.12
N GLN A 268 29.46 -3.74 35.55
CA GLN A 268 29.36 -4.04 36.99
C GLN A 268 30.30 -5.21 37.29
N ILE A 269 30.98 -5.20 38.44
CA ILE A 269 31.87 -6.31 38.83
C ILE A 269 31.03 -7.60 38.95
N GLY A 270 31.30 -8.57 38.08
CA GLY A 270 30.56 -9.82 37.98
C GLY A 270 29.65 -9.96 36.75
N SER A 271 29.47 -8.91 35.93
CA SER A 271 28.70 -9.01 34.68
C SER A 271 29.61 -9.14 33.46
N THR A 272 29.53 -10.27 32.77
CA THR A 272 29.81 -10.31 31.33
C THR A 272 28.60 -9.75 30.58
N GLY A 273 28.76 -8.74 29.73
CA GLY A 273 28.17 -8.88 28.40
C GLY A 273 26.80 -8.27 28.09
N LEU A 274 26.39 -7.11 28.64
CA LEU A 274 25.15 -6.47 28.17
C LEU A 274 25.25 -6.05 26.71
N THR A 275 26.28 -5.28 26.33
CA THR A 275 26.50 -4.89 24.94
C THR A 275 26.89 -6.06 24.03
N PRO A 276 27.78 -6.99 24.40
CA PRO A 276 28.04 -8.19 23.60
C PRO A 276 26.78 -9.02 23.36
N ALA A 277 25.94 -9.26 24.37
CA ALA A 277 24.68 -9.97 24.20
C ALA A 277 23.69 -9.19 23.32
N LYS A 278 23.55 -7.87 23.52
CA LYS A 278 22.76 -6.98 22.64
C LYS A 278 23.24 -7.09 21.19
N MET A 279 24.54 -7.08 20.97
CA MET A 279 25.14 -7.14 19.65
C MET A 279 25.01 -8.52 18.98
N THR A 280 25.08 -9.60 19.76
CA THR A 280 24.76 -10.96 19.27
C THR A 280 23.27 -11.10 18.94
N ALA A 281 22.37 -10.57 19.79
CA ALA A 281 20.93 -10.56 19.51
C ALA A 281 20.63 -9.78 18.22
N ALA A 282 21.14 -8.55 18.10
CA ALA A 282 20.95 -7.71 16.92
C ALA A 282 21.53 -8.33 15.64
N GLN A 283 22.59 -9.13 15.74
CA GLN A 283 23.10 -9.93 14.62
C GLN A 283 22.10 -10.98 14.15
N ASN A 284 21.60 -11.79 15.08
CA ASN A 284 20.66 -12.87 14.77
C ASN A 284 19.31 -12.30 14.29
N ASP A 285 18.89 -11.19 14.87
CA ASP A 285 17.67 -10.48 14.52
C ASP A 285 17.77 -9.83 13.13
N ASN A 286 18.94 -9.34 12.74
CA ASN A 286 19.18 -8.86 11.36
C ASN A 286 18.99 -10.00 10.35
N VAL A 287 19.54 -11.20 10.64
CA VAL A 287 19.34 -12.39 9.81
C VAL A 287 17.86 -12.81 9.79
N THR A 288 17.18 -12.73 10.94
CA THR A 288 15.76 -13.06 11.07
C THR A 288 14.88 -12.11 10.25
N ALA A 289 15.10 -10.80 10.36
CA ALA A 289 14.38 -9.78 9.60
C ALA A 289 14.65 -9.91 8.09
N TYR A 290 15.90 -10.19 7.70
CA TYR A 290 16.25 -10.47 6.31
C TYR A 290 15.47 -11.68 5.78
N ASN A 291 15.46 -12.79 6.52
CA ASN A 291 14.77 -14.02 6.13
C ASN A 291 13.24 -13.85 6.11
N ASP A 292 12.66 -13.06 7.01
CA ASP A 292 11.25 -12.68 6.98
C ASP A 292 10.91 -11.92 5.69
N ALA A 293 11.68 -10.87 5.38
CA ALA A 293 11.50 -10.08 4.17
C ALA A 293 11.69 -10.93 2.88
N ALA A 294 12.73 -11.78 2.84
CA ALA A 294 13.00 -12.67 1.72
C ALA A 294 11.96 -13.80 1.59
N GLY A 295 11.37 -14.21 2.71
CA GLY A 295 10.37 -15.28 2.79
C GLY A 295 8.93 -14.84 2.52
N ARG A 296 8.67 -13.53 2.37
CA ARG A 296 7.35 -13.05 1.96
C ARG A 296 6.96 -13.66 0.62
N THR A 297 5.68 -13.99 0.46
CA THR A 297 5.16 -14.53 -0.80
C THR A 297 5.52 -13.58 -1.94
N ALA A 298 6.19 -14.11 -2.96
CA ALA A 298 6.69 -13.33 -4.08
C ALA A 298 5.56 -12.54 -4.77
N GLY A 299 5.89 -11.32 -5.19
CA GLY A 299 5.03 -10.50 -6.02
C GLY A 299 4.65 -11.21 -7.31
N THR A 300 3.43 -10.96 -7.80
CA THR A 300 2.94 -11.52 -9.06
C THR A 300 2.46 -10.41 -9.98
N GLY A 301 2.32 -10.70 -11.28
CA GLY A 301 1.87 -9.73 -12.27
C GLY A 301 2.77 -8.49 -12.29
N THR A 302 2.18 -7.31 -12.06
CA THR A 302 2.88 -6.02 -12.04
C THR A 302 3.91 -5.85 -10.91
N PHE A 303 3.89 -6.73 -9.90
CA PHE A 303 4.84 -6.73 -8.78
C PHE A 303 6.05 -7.65 -9.03
N LEU A 304 5.99 -8.49 -10.07
CA LEU A 304 7.09 -9.36 -10.47
C LEU A 304 7.93 -8.68 -11.54
N ASN A 305 9.23 -8.53 -11.28
CA ASN A 305 10.21 -7.90 -12.19
C ASN A 305 9.73 -6.55 -12.72
N ALA A 306 9.14 -5.72 -11.87
CA ALA A 306 8.64 -4.40 -12.26
C ALA A 306 9.75 -3.56 -12.91
N GLY A 307 9.43 -2.89 -14.02
CA GLY A 307 10.41 -2.14 -14.84
C GLY A 307 11.56 -3.00 -15.37
N THR A 308 11.40 -4.33 -15.42
CA THR A 308 12.42 -5.29 -15.91
C THR A 308 13.79 -5.13 -15.24
N GLY A 309 13.81 -4.83 -13.94
CA GLY A 309 15.05 -4.60 -13.17
C GLY A 309 15.54 -3.15 -13.17
N SER A 310 14.79 -2.21 -13.76
CA SER A 310 15.02 -0.77 -13.63
C SER A 310 13.91 -0.09 -12.83
N LEU A 311 14.27 0.85 -11.96
CA LEU A 311 13.34 1.68 -11.20
C LEU A 311 12.94 2.99 -11.91
N ASP A 312 13.54 3.29 -13.06
CA ASP A 312 13.41 4.58 -13.74
C ASP A 312 11.96 4.98 -13.97
N GLY A 313 11.54 6.07 -13.34
CA GLY A 313 10.20 6.65 -13.49
C GLY A 313 9.05 5.79 -12.93
N LEU A 314 9.34 4.67 -12.26
CA LEU A 314 8.29 3.82 -11.71
C LEU A 314 7.56 4.54 -10.57
N THR A 315 6.26 4.24 -10.45
CA THR A 315 5.47 4.52 -9.25
C THR A 315 5.09 3.19 -8.62
N LEU A 316 5.67 2.93 -7.45
CA LEU A 316 5.48 1.70 -6.68
C LEU A 316 4.38 1.95 -5.63
N VAL A 317 3.38 1.08 -5.62
CA VAL A 317 2.25 1.11 -4.68
C VAL A 317 2.49 0.06 -3.58
N PRO A 318 1.72 0.05 -2.47
CA PRO A 318 1.98 -0.86 -1.36
C PRO A 318 1.93 -2.33 -1.80
N GLY A 319 2.80 -3.17 -1.23
CA GLY A 319 2.85 -4.60 -1.57
C GLY A 319 4.26 -5.21 -1.54
N VAL A 320 4.33 -6.48 -1.94
CA VAL A 320 5.58 -7.22 -2.10
C VAL A 320 5.95 -7.23 -3.58
N TYR A 321 7.11 -6.68 -3.92
CA TYR A 321 7.71 -6.77 -5.24
C TYR A 321 8.88 -7.75 -5.21
N THR A 322 9.06 -8.47 -6.31
CA THR A 322 10.13 -9.46 -6.42
C THR A 322 10.85 -9.30 -7.75
N TRP A 323 12.18 -9.17 -7.69
CA TRP A 323 13.06 -9.20 -8.85
C TRP A 323 13.97 -10.42 -8.78
N GLY A 324 13.91 -11.27 -9.80
CA GLY A 324 14.83 -12.39 -9.97
C GLY A 324 16.22 -11.99 -10.49
N THR A 325 16.43 -10.69 -10.68
CA THR A 325 17.63 -10.09 -11.28
C THR A 325 18.18 -8.97 -10.39
N ASP A 326 19.22 -8.30 -10.88
CA ASP A 326 19.65 -7.02 -10.35
C ASP A 326 18.55 -5.95 -10.47
N LEU A 327 18.62 -4.97 -9.57
CA LEU A 327 17.75 -3.79 -9.55
C LEU A 327 18.61 -2.52 -9.64
N ILE A 328 18.35 -1.68 -10.62
CA ILE A 328 19.14 -0.47 -10.89
C ILE A 328 18.25 0.76 -11.11
N SER A 329 18.87 1.94 -11.11
CA SER A 329 18.29 3.14 -11.72
C SER A 329 19.35 3.96 -12.45
N SER A 330 18.91 4.74 -13.43
CA SER A 330 19.71 5.71 -14.17
C SER A 330 20.20 6.86 -13.26
N ALA A 331 21.09 7.69 -13.79
CA ALA A 331 21.53 8.90 -13.08
C ALA A 331 20.48 10.03 -13.19
N GLY A 332 20.51 10.93 -12.20
CA GLY A 332 19.70 12.13 -12.12
C GLY A 332 18.21 11.83 -11.97
N SER A 333 17.37 12.78 -12.39
CA SER A 333 15.92 12.67 -12.27
C SER A 333 15.32 11.54 -13.10
N THR A 334 15.99 11.07 -14.16
CA THR A 334 15.59 9.89 -14.93
C THR A 334 15.55 8.63 -14.07
N GLY A 335 16.48 8.52 -13.10
CA GLY A 335 16.53 7.40 -12.16
C GLY A 335 15.60 7.52 -10.97
N ASN A 336 14.77 8.56 -10.90
CA ASN A 336 13.86 8.73 -9.78
C ASN A 336 12.77 7.66 -9.80
N VAL A 337 12.39 7.21 -8.60
CA VAL A 337 11.27 6.29 -8.37
C VAL A 337 10.33 6.91 -7.35
N THR A 338 9.03 6.73 -7.55
CA THR A 338 8.01 7.21 -6.61
C THR A 338 7.48 6.05 -5.79
N ILE A 339 7.46 6.19 -4.47
CA ILE A 339 6.78 5.27 -3.54
C ILE A 339 5.48 5.95 -3.12
N SER A 340 4.35 5.35 -3.48
CA SER A 340 3.03 5.97 -3.43
C SER A 340 2.08 5.19 -2.52
N GLY A 341 1.64 5.80 -1.43
CA GLY A 341 0.75 5.18 -0.45
C GLY A 341 0.42 6.10 0.72
N GLY A 342 -0.34 5.59 1.68
CA GLY A 342 -0.60 6.22 2.97
C GLY A 342 0.50 5.96 4.01
N PRO A 343 0.39 6.56 5.20
CA PRO A 343 1.44 6.49 6.24
C PRO A 343 1.67 5.08 6.80
N ASP A 344 0.63 4.26 6.85
CA ASP A 344 0.67 2.90 7.41
C ASP A 344 0.85 1.82 6.33
N ASP A 345 0.98 2.21 5.07
CA ASP A 345 1.17 1.27 3.98
C ASP A 345 2.58 0.67 3.99
N VAL A 346 2.67 -0.62 3.65
CA VAL A 346 3.90 -1.41 3.72
C VAL A 346 4.37 -1.81 2.33
N PHE A 347 5.68 -1.65 2.11
CA PHE A 347 6.36 -1.94 0.86
C PHE A 347 7.53 -2.87 1.13
N ILE A 348 7.58 -4.01 0.43
CA ILE A 348 8.65 -5.00 0.59
C ILE A 348 9.21 -5.30 -0.79
N PHE A 349 10.49 -5.00 -0.98
CA PHE A 349 11.21 -5.17 -2.24
C PHE A 349 12.23 -6.30 -2.08
N GLN A 350 11.96 -7.45 -2.70
CA GLN A 350 12.84 -8.62 -2.72
C GLN A 350 13.70 -8.59 -3.98
N VAL A 351 15.01 -8.49 -3.83
CA VAL A 351 15.96 -8.37 -4.94
C VAL A 351 16.94 -9.54 -4.89
N ALA A 352 16.91 -10.43 -5.88
CA ALA A 352 17.81 -11.56 -5.96
C ALA A 352 19.25 -11.15 -6.31
N GLY A 353 19.41 -10.11 -7.13
CA GLY A 353 20.70 -9.53 -7.52
C GLY A 353 21.16 -8.39 -6.61
N TYR A 354 22.06 -7.54 -7.12
CA TYR A 354 22.47 -6.32 -6.43
C TYR A 354 21.42 -5.21 -6.56
N PHE A 355 21.51 -4.19 -5.69
CA PHE A 355 20.69 -3.00 -5.78
C PHE A 355 21.54 -1.74 -5.94
N ARG A 356 21.44 -1.05 -7.09
CA ARG A 356 22.31 0.09 -7.41
C ARG A 356 21.54 1.29 -7.97
N PRO A 357 21.00 2.17 -7.10
CA PRO A 357 20.48 3.46 -7.53
C PRO A 357 21.57 4.33 -8.15
N GLY A 358 21.31 4.91 -9.32
CA GLY A 358 22.27 5.74 -10.05
C GLY A 358 22.58 7.07 -9.35
N ASN A 359 23.66 7.74 -9.78
CA ASN A 359 24.09 9.02 -9.21
C ASN A 359 22.97 10.06 -9.27
N GLY A 360 22.65 10.72 -8.15
CA GLY A 360 21.63 11.76 -8.10
C GLY A 360 20.18 11.28 -8.32
N SER A 361 19.95 9.96 -8.36
CA SER A 361 18.60 9.40 -8.36
C SER A 361 17.95 9.55 -6.98
N ASN A 362 16.64 9.72 -6.94
CA ASN A 362 15.89 9.94 -5.70
C ASN A 362 14.68 9.02 -5.60
N MET A 363 14.46 8.48 -4.41
CA MET A 363 13.17 7.96 -4.02
C MET A 363 12.27 9.09 -3.54
N ILE A 364 11.08 9.18 -4.12
CA ILE A 364 10.11 10.25 -3.84
C ILE A 364 8.91 9.63 -3.16
N LEU A 365 8.59 10.07 -1.95
CA LEU A 365 7.39 9.65 -1.25
C LEU A 365 6.19 10.48 -1.72
N SER A 366 5.07 9.83 -2.01
CA SER A 366 3.85 10.49 -2.43
C SER A 366 2.61 9.85 -1.83
N ASN A 367 1.56 10.65 -1.65
CA ASN A 367 0.23 10.16 -1.30
C ASN A 367 -0.80 10.85 -2.20
N PRO A 368 -1.26 10.20 -3.29
CA PRO A 368 -2.19 10.81 -4.24
C PRO A 368 -3.59 11.05 -3.65
N ALA A 369 -3.94 10.38 -2.54
CA ALA A 369 -5.18 10.62 -1.81
C ALA A 369 -5.09 11.87 -0.89
N GLY A 370 -3.90 12.46 -0.75
CA GLY A 370 -3.62 13.53 0.20
C GLY A 370 -3.42 13.00 1.62
N GLY A 371 -2.86 13.85 2.49
CA GLY A 371 -2.55 13.49 3.88
C GLY A 371 -1.08 13.12 4.10
N ALA A 372 -0.82 12.34 5.14
CA ALA A 372 0.54 11.93 5.49
C ALA A 372 1.15 11.00 4.41
N LEU A 373 2.45 11.17 4.18
CA LEU A 373 3.22 10.35 3.24
C LEU A 373 3.50 8.95 3.82
N PRO A 374 3.86 7.97 2.97
CA PRO A 374 4.42 6.70 3.42
C PRO A 374 5.56 6.93 4.40
N GLN A 375 5.70 6.06 5.39
CA GLN A 375 6.76 6.17 6.38
C GLN A 375 7.92 5.26 6.01
N ALA A 376 9.15 5.78 6.01
CA ALA A 376 10.35 5.01 5.70
C ALA A 376 10.51 3.74 6.56
N LYS A 377 10.01 3.73 7.81
CA LYS A 377 10.01 2.53 8.66
C LYS A 377 9.15 1.37 8.11
N ASN A 378 8.23 1.64 7.17
CA ASN A 378 7.34 0.67 6.54
C ASN A 378 7.80 0.26 5.12
N ILE A 379 8.97 0.72 4.70
CA ILE A 379 9.56 0.41 3.39
C ILE A 379 10.78 -0.48 3.63
N PHE A 380 10.82 -1.67 3.02
CA PHE A 380 11.86 -2.67 3.26
C PHE A 380 12.50 -3.13 1.95
N TRP A 381 13.82 -3.01 1.86
CA TRP A 381 14.65 -3.47 0.75
C TRP A 381 15.45 -4.69 1.17
N GLN A 382 15.01 -5.87 0.77
CA GLN A 382 15.74 -7.12 0.96
C GLN A 382 16.59 -7.40 -0.28
N VAL A 383 17.90 -7.52 -0.11
CA VAL A 383 18.86 -7.68 -1.22
C VAL A 383 19.75 -8.89 -1.00
N ALA A 384 19.66 -9.86 -1.91
CA ALA A 384 20.41 -11.13 -1.87
C ALA A 384 21.71 -11.10 -2.67
N GLY A 385 21.91 -10.10 -3.53
CA GLY A 385 23.15 -9.94 -4.27
C GLY A 385 24.34 -9.50 -3.42
N SER A 386 25.46 -9.28 -4.11
CA SER A 386 26.74 -8.91 -3.50
C SER A 386 26.72 -7.58 -2.77
N ASP A 387 25.86 -6.64 -3.20
CA ASP A 387 25.90 -5.27 -2.70
C ASP A 387 24.61 -4.48 -2.89
N VAL A 388 24.49 -3.47 -2.04
CA VAL A 388 23.65 -2.29 -2.25
C VAL A 388 24.59 -1.09 -2.39
N THR A 389 24.63 -0.45 -3.57
CA THR A 389 25.53 0.68 -3.81
C THR A 389 24.75 1.88 -4.33
N LEU A 390 24.55 2.88 -3.48
CA LEU A 390 23.95 4.15 -3.87
C LEU A 390 24.99 5.01 -4.58
N GLY A 391 24.64 5.51 -5.76
CA GLY A 391 25.44 6.49 -6.49
C GLY A 391 25.67 7.78 -5.70
N THR A 392 26.62 8.59 -6.15
CA THR A 392 26.89 9.90 -5.54
C THR A 392 25.62 10.75 -5.52
N THR A 393 25.36 11.46 -4.42
CA THR A 393 24.19 12.33 -4.24
C THR A 393 22.83 11.65 -4.45
N ALA A 394 22.76 10.32 -4.46
CA ALA A 394 21.49 9.59 -4.54
C ALA A 394 20.74 9.67 -3.19
N HIS A 395 19.41 9.49 -3.23
CA HIS A 395 18.55 9.46 -2.04
C HIS A 395 17.73 8.17 -1.96
N ILE A 396 17.75 7.52 -0.79
CA ILE A 396 16.93 6.34 -0.49
C ILE A 396 16.02 6.56 0.72
N GLU A 397 14.84 5.96 0.61
CA GLU A 397 13.83 5.84 1.67
C GLU A 397 13.66 4.36 2.01
N GLY A 398 13.64 4.02 3.29
CA GLY A 398 13.34 2.66 3.75
C GLY A 398 14.50 1.90 4.36
N VAL A 399 14.19 0.83 5.06
CA VAL A 399 15.13 -0.09 5.72
C VAL A 399 15.79 -0.98 4.68
N VAL A 400 17.12 -1.08 4.69
CA VAL A 400 17.91 -1.93 3.80
C VAL A 400 18.44 -3.14 4.57
N LEU A 401 18.03 -4.33 4.14
CA LEU A 401 18.44 -5.65 4.65
C LEU A 401 19.26 -6.36 3.58
N SER A 402 20.59 -6.36 3.71
CA SER A 402 21.51 -6.89 2.69
C SER A 402 22.34 -8.06 3.23
N VAL A 403 22.46 -9.16 2.47
CA VAL A 403 23.49 -10.18 2.73
C VAL A 403 24.89 -9.67 2.38
N GLY A 404 24.97 -8.81 1.37
CA GLY A 404 26.17 -8.18 0.88
C GLY A 404 26.59 -6.97 1.68
N PHE A 405 27.44 -6.13 1.08
CA PHE A 405 27.82 -4.84 1.68
C PHE A 405 26.85 -3.74 1.26
N ILE A 406 26.82 -2.66 2.03
CA ILE A 406 26.03 -1.46 1.72
C ILE A 406 26.97 -0.27 1.59
N THR A 407 26.91 0.46 0.49
CA THR A 407 27.73 1.64 0.24
C THR A 407 26.86 2.83 -0.11
N LEU A 408 27.00 3.91 0.65
CA LEU A 408 26.53 5.25 0.26
C LEU A 408 27.74 6.01 -0.26
N ASN A 409 27.77 6.29 -1.57
CA ASN A 409 28.83 7.11 -2.14
C ASN A 409 28.73 8.57 -1.68
N ALA A 410 29.75 9.37 -2.04
CA ALA A 410 29.87 10.77 -1.63
C ALA A 410 28.57 11.55 -1.81
N GLY A 411 28.10 12.16 -0.71
CA GLY A 411 26.91 13.01 -0.68
C GLY A 411 25.57 12.27 -0.81
N ALA A 412 25.55 10.94 -0.89
CA ALA A 412 24.30 10.18 -0.86
C ALA A 412 23.60 10.37 0.50
N THR A 413 22.28 10.36 0.50
CA THR A 413 21.47 10.58 1.71
C THR A 413 20.47 9.45 1.89
N ALA A 414 20.19 9.09 3.14
CA ALA A 414 19.29 7.98 3.44
C ALA A 414 18.42 8.28 4.67
N ASN A 415 17.10 8.21 4.49
CA ASN A 415 16.15 8.08 5.59
C ASN A 415 15.90 6.58 5.80
N SER A 416 16.82 5.93 6.50
CA SER A 416 17.00 4.48 6.40
C SER A 416 17.59 3.85 7.68
N ARG A 417 17.51 2.53 7.74
CA ARG A 417 18.41 1.68 8.53
C ARG A 417 19.23 0.84 7.55
N LEU A 418 20.56 0.86 7.68
CA LEU A 418 21.48 0.10 6.84
C LEU A 418 21.95 -1.15 7.57
N LEU A 419 21.27 -2.27 7.32
CA LEU A 419 21.48 -3.53 8.02
C LEU A 419 22.17 -4.54 7.09
N ALA A 420 23.49 -4.64 7.20
CA ALA A 420 24.33 -5.50 6.36
C ALA A 420 24.80 -6.75 7.12
N GLN A 421 24.83 -7.89 6.44
CA GLN A 421 25.50 -9.10 6.93
C GLN A 421 27.00 -9.14 6.56
N THR A 422 27.52 -8.11 5.90
CA THR A 422 28.97 -7.88 5.75
C THR A 422 29.35 -6.50 6.23
N ALA A 423 29.60 -5.54 5.35
CA ALA A 423 30.13 -4.22 5.69
C ALA A 423 29.17 -3.07 5.30
N VAL A 424 29.33 -1.92 5.96
CA VAL A 424 28.67 -0.67 5.56
C VAL A 424 29.72 0.42 5.35
N THR A 425 29.65 1.15 4.24
CA THR A 425 30.48 2.34 3.97
C THR A 425 29.59 3.56 3.76
N VAL A 426 29.87 4.67 4.46
CA VAL A 426 29.04 5.88 4.45
C VAL A 426 29.85 7.11 4.02
N GLY A 427 29.55 7.62 2.82
CA GLY A 427 30.12 8.84 2.24
C GLY A 427 29.18 10.04 2.26
N GLY A 428 28.03 9.93 2.93
CA GLY A 428 27.05 10.99 3.05
C GLY A 428 26.29 10.91 4.36
N THR A 429 24.97 11.09 4.35
CA THR A 429 24.16 11.17 5.59
C THR A 429 23.18 10.00 5.71
N VAL A 430 22.96 9.55 6.96
CA VAL A 430 21.99 8.51 7.29
C VAL A 430 21.19 8.96 8.51
N THR A 431 19.87 9.00 8.36
CA THR A 431 18.94 9.37 9.41
C THR A 431 18.03 8.19 9.69
N GLN A 432 18.00 7.73 10.94
CA GLN A 432 17.09 6.68 11.38
C GLN A 432 15.63 7.13 11.19
N PRO A 433 14.79 6.35 10.49
CA PRO A 433 13.36 6.62 10.41
C PRO A 433 12.73 6.71 11.81
N ALA A 434 11.86 7.70 11.99
CA ALA A 434 11.06 7.87 13.21
C ALA A 434 10.25 6.59 13.53
N PRO A 435 10.04 6.25 14.82
CA PRO A 435 9.32 5.05 15.25
C PRO A 435 7.89 4.93 14.77
#